data_AF-A0AAV0DYL1-F1
#
_entry.id   AF-A0AAV0DYL1-F1
#
_cell.length_a   1.000
_cell.length_b   1.000
_cell.length_c   1.000
_cell.angle_alpha   90.00
_cell.angle_beta   90.00
_cell.angle_gamma   90.00
#
_symmetry.space_group_name_H-M   'P 1'
#
loop_
_entity.id
_entity.type
_entity.pdbx_description
1 polymer ?
#
loop_
_entity_poly.entity_id
_entity_poly.type
_entity_poly.pdbx_seq_one_letter_code
_entity_poly.pdbx_strand_id
1 'polypeptide(L)'
;MLTTLQPAHIPQLPCIHSSVRYSRHSKLIASVAWKHDEIPLTKRIHTCASWPSSCSEMKLSRISVDYDNMFKFIRLPNCIPFRSELSGTDSTSAVPPLSDMHLDSKLRGICFYAATSLSAIFLFVAMVVAHPFVLLFDRYRRKAHHLVAMVWAKLTVSPFYKIEINGLENLPPNYAPAVFVSNHQSFLDIYTLLTLGRSFKFISKTAIFLFPIIGWAMYLMGTIPLRRMDTRSQMDCLKRCMDLISKGASVFFFPEGTRSKDGKLGVFKKGAFSIAAKSGVPVVPITLIGTGEIMPAGMEGMVNYGTVKVVIHQPIEGSDPEVLCREARNVIENQLALH
;
A
#
# COMPACT_ATOMS: atom_id res chain seq x y z
N MET A 1 57.10 -31.97 43.87
CA MET A 1 57.16 -30.51 43.61
C MET A 1 57.82 -30.29 42.27
N LEU A 2 57.29 -29.35 41.48
CA LEU A 2 57.95 -28.68 40.33
C LEU A 2 58.62 -29.58 39.27
N THR A 3 57.84 -30.00 38.27
CA THR A 3 58.32 -30.23 36.90
C THR A 3 57.86 -29.06 36.04
N THR A 4 58.78 -28.19 35.66
CA THR A 4 58.54 -27.01 34.81
C THR A 4 58.52 -27.41 33.33
N LEU A 5 57.40 -27.16 32.64
CA LEU A 5 57.32 -27.26 31.17
C LEU A 5 57.11 -25.87 30.58
N GLN A 6 57.98 -25.49 29.65
CA GLN A 6 57.86 -24.23 28.89
C GLN A 6 56.78 -24.35 27.81
N PRO A 7 55.97 -23.31 27.56
CA PRO A 7 55.14 -23.23 26.35
C PRO A 7 56.00 -22.84 25.13
N ALA A 8 55.68 -23.43 23.97
CA ALA A 8 56.45 -23.29 22.73
C ALA A 8 56.15 -22.00 21.93
N HIS A 9 57.06 -21.65 21.03
CA HIS A 9 56.96 -20.52 20.10
C HIS A 9 55.70 -20.57 19.21
N ILE A 10 55.04 -19.41 19.05
CA ILE A 10 54.04 -19.15 18.00
C ILE A 10 54.74 -18.40 16.85
N PRO A 11 54.77 -18.94 15.62
CA PRO A 11 55.31 -18.22 14.46
C PRO A 11 54.29 -17.20 13.92
N GLN A 12 54.75 -16.00 13.60
CA GLN A 12 53.94 -14.98 12.91
C GLN A 12 53.88 -15.28 11.41
N LEU A 13 52.72 -15.06 10.79
CA LEU A 13 52.52 -15.09 9.33
C LEU A 13 52.18 -13.69 8.79
N PRO A 14 52.64 -13.33 7.58
CA PRO A 14 52.79 -11.92 7.18
C PRO A 14 51.52 -11.29 6.59
N CYS A 15 51.43 -9.96 6.71
CA CYS A 15 50.46 -9.13 6.00
C CYS A 15 50.67 -9.19 4.48
N ILE A 16 49.60 -9.43 3.72
CA ILE A 16 49.60 -9.30 2.25
C ILE A 16 48.78 -8.06 1.87
N HIS A 17 49.49 -7.00 1.48
CA HIS A 17 48.90 -5.92 0.70
C HIS A 17 48.65 -6.40 -0.73
N SER A 18 47.44 -6.21 -1.26
CA SER A 18 47.19 -6.28 -2.71
C SER A 18 46.63 -4.95 -3.22
N SER A 19 47.46 -4.24 -3.97
CA SER A 19 47.10 -3.01 -4.67
C SER A 19 46.30 -3.32 -5.92
N VAL A 20 45.15 -2.67 -6.14
CA VAL A 20 44.47 -2.65 -7.46
C VAL A 20 44.50 -1.23 -8.02
N ARG A 21 44.84 -1.16 -9.30
CA ARG A 21 45.41 0.00 -9.98
C ARG A 21 44.32 0.81 -10.70
N TYR A 22 44.32 2.13 -10.51
CA TYR A 22 43.47 3.04 -11.29
C TYR A 22 43.87 3.01 -12.78
N SER A 23 42.88 2.97 -13.67
CA SER A 23 43.07 3.26 -15.10
C SER A 23 42.14 4.40 -15.52
N ARG A 24 42.74 5.50 -16.00
CA ARG A 24 42.03 6.55 -16.73
C ARG A 24 42.23 6.29 -18.23
N HIS A 25 41.16 6.37 -19.02
CA HIS A 25 41.23 6.87 -20.39
C HIS A 25 39.99 7.72 -20.68
N SER A 26 40.12 8.70 -21.57
CA SER A 26 39.24 9.87 -21.65
C SER A 26 39.06 10.35 -23.08
N LYS A 27 37.84 10.78 -23.44
CA LYS A 27 37.45 11.94 -24.31
C LYS A 27 35.94 11.84 -24.60
N LEU A 28 35.14 12.87 -24.27
CA LEU A 28 34.70 13.99 -25.15
C LEU A 28 33.89 13.51 -26.37
N ILE A 29 32.68 14.00 -26.70
CA ILE A 29 31.83 15.13 -26.22
C ILE A 29 30.37 14.54 -26.13
N ALA A 30 29.28 15.11 -25.56
CA ALA A 30 28.86 16.50 -25.40
C ALA A 30 27.89 16.79 -24.22
N SER A 31 27.46 18.05 -24.18
CA SER A 31 26.74 18.82 -23.15
C SER A 31 25.27 19.10 -23.47
N VAL A 32 24.41 19.11 -22.44
CA VAL A 32 23.52 20.25 -22.16
C VAL A 32 23.57 20.48 -20.65
N ALA A 33 23.85 21.71 -20.22
CA ALA A 33 24.01 22.07 -18.81
C ALA A 33 22.79 22.82 -18.29
N TRP A 34 22.46 22.62 -17.01
CA TRP A 34 21.86 23.63 -16.15
C TRP A 34 22.73 23.72 -14.89
N LYS A 35 23.13 24.93 -14.51
CA LYS A 35 24.33 25.18 -13.71
C LYS A 35 24.00 25.94 -12.41
N HIS A 36 24.29 25.30 -11.27
CA HIS A 36 24.61 25.90 -9.95
C HIS A 36 23.48 26.71 -9.26
N ASP A 37 23.34 26.73 -7.93
CA ASP A 37 24.29 27.31 -6.98
C ASP A 37 24.61 26.47 -5.72
N GLU A 38 25.91 26.44 -5.37
CA GLU A 38 26.46 26.11 -4.06
C GLU A 38 27.63 27.07 -3.76
N ILE A 39 27.63 27.73 -2.60
CA ILE A 39 28.78 28.43 -1.99
C ILE A 39 28.57 28.46 -0.44
N PRO A 40 29.61 28.53 0.41
CA PRO A 40 30.50 27.41 0.71
C PRO A 40 30.63 27.11 2.24
N LEU A 41 31.29 26.01 2.59
CA LEU A 41 31.74 25.76 3.97
C LEU A 41 32.79 26.78 4.44
N THR A 42 32.72 27.17 5.72
CA THR A 42 33.90 27.59 6.49
C THR A 42 33.98 26.84 7.82
N LYS A 43 35.16 26.31 8.14
CA LYS A 43 35.48 25.74 9.46
C LYS A 43 35.99 26.86 10.39
N ARG A 44 35.46 26.95 11.61
CA ARG A 44 36.23 27.39 12.78
C ARG A 44 35.88 26.52 13.98
N ILE A 45 36.92 26.01 14.64
CA ILE A 45 36.88 25.47 16.00
C ILE A 45 37.40 26.61 16.89
N HIS A 46 36.76 26.91 18.01
CA HIS A 46 37.41 27.37 19.25
C HIS A 46 36.41 27.45 20.42
N THR A 47 36.67 26.64 21.45
CA THR A 47 36.57 26.89 22.91
C THR A 47 35.29 27.43 23.58
N CYS A 48 35.04 26.87 24.77
CA CYS A 48 33.99 27.19 25.74
C CYS A 48 33.78 28.68 26.08
N ALA A 49 32.52 29.04 26.30
CA ALA A 49 32.08 30.01 27.30
C ALA A 49 30.73 29.56 27.87
N SER A 50 30.45 29.86 29.14
CA SER A 50 29.28 29.39 29.91
C SER A 50 28.30 30.52 30.23
N TRP A 51 27.18 30.17 30.89
CA TRP A 51 26.10 31.04 31.42
C TRP A 51 25.00 31.50 30.42
N PRO A 52 23.76 31.77 30.89
CA PRO A 52 23.03 31.05 31.94
C PRO A 52 21.58 30.67 31.55
N SER A 53 20.98 29.83 32.38
CA SER A 53 19.57 29.42 32.31
C SER A 53 18.61 30.54 32.71
N SER A 54 17.75 30.99 31.78
CA SER A 54 16.31 31.27 32.01
C SER A 54 15.69 31.91 30.77
N CYS A 55 14.80 31.20 30.07
CA CYS A 55 13.74 31.83 29.29
C CYS A 55 12.56 30.86 29.12
N SER A 56 11.47 31.16 29.82
CA SER A 56 10.14 30.53 29.82
C SER A 56 9.83 29.48 28.74
N GLU A 57 9.45 28.26 29.18
CA GLU A 57 8.80 27.26 28.33
C GLU A 57 7.47 27.81 27.75
N MET A 58 7.49 28.24 26.50
CA MET A 58 6.24 28.44 25.76
C MET A 58 5.73 27.08 25.29
N LYS A 59 4.85 26.46 26.10
CA LYS A 59 4.17 25.19 25.78
C LYS A 59 3.31 25.32 24.52
N LEU A 60 3.94 25.13 23.36
CA LEU A 60 3.26 24.82 22.10
C LEU A 60 2.67 23.41 22.20
N SER A 61 1.46 23.33 22.74
CA SER A 61 0.63 22.13 22.69
C SER A 61 0.45 21.72 21.23
N ARG A 62 1.11 20.62 20.82
CA ARG A 62 0.83 20.00 19.52
C ARG A 62 -0.64 19.61 19.51
N ILE A 63 -1.43 20.25 18.64
CA ILE A 63 -2.77 19.79 18.30
C ILE A 63 -2.61 18.52 17.46
N SER A 64 -2.40 17.39 18.14
CA SER A 64 -2.47 16.08 17.53
C SER A 64 -3.94 15.76 17.28
N VAL A 65 -4.39 15.93 16.04
CA VAL A 65 -5.69 15.38 15.61
C VAL A 65 -5.64 13.87 15.80
N ASP A 66 -6.42 13.36 16.74
CA ASP A 66 -6.49 11.94 17.05
C ASP A 66 -7.31 11.20 15.97
N TYR A 67 -6.60 10.75 14.94
CA TYR A 67 -7.15 9.94 13.87
C TYR A 67 -7.67 8.57 14.37
N ASP A 68 -7.12 8.02 15.47
CA ASP A 68 -7.48 6.68 15.94
C ASP A 68 -8.90 6.65 16.54
N ASN A 69 -9.36 7.77 17.11
CA ASN A 69 -10.78 7.94 17.45
C ASN A 69 -11.66 8.33 16.26
N MET A 70 -11.19 9.14 15.31
CA MET A 70 -11.98 9.47 14.11
C MET A 70 -12.34 8.24 13.26
N PHE A 71 -11.44 7.25 13.15
CA PHE A 71 -11.75 5.98 12.45
C PHE A 71 -12.78 5.10 13.18
N LYS A 72 -12.98 5.26 14.50
CA LYS A 72 -14.05 4.56 15.25
C LYS A 72 -15.43 5.16 15.01
N PHE A 73 -15.52 6.48 14.79
CA PHE A 73 -16.79 7.19 14.59
C PHE A 73 -17.48 6.87 13.25
N ILE A 74 -16.77 6.30 12.27
CA ILE A 74 -17.35 5.86 10.98
C ILE A 74 -17.67 4.35 11.00
N ARG A 75 -18.30 3.90 12.09
CA ARG A 75 -19.00 2.60 12.18
C ARG A 75 -20.49 2.82 11.92
N LEU A 76 -20.93 2.57 10.69
CA LEU A 76 -22.36 2.41 10.40
C LEU A 76 -22.81 1.02 10.89
N PRO A 77 -23.86 0.90 11.71
CA PRO A 77 -24.39 -0.39 12.15
C PRO A 77 -25.26 -1.01 11.06
N ASN A 78 -24.66 -1.71 10.11
CA ASN A 78 -25.40 -2.50 9.11
C ASN A 78 -25.88 -3.83 9.70
N CYS A 79 -26.77 -3.76 10.69
CA CYS A 79 -27.55 -4.88 11.21
C CYS A 79 -29.01 -4.43 11.44
N ILE A 80 -29.82 -4.51 10.39
CA ILE A 80 -31.29 -4.49 10.51
C ILE A 80 -31.79 -5.86 10.04
N PRO A 81 -32.32 -6.72 10.93
CA PRO A 81 -33.00 -7.94 10.50
C PRO A 81 -34.41 -7.57 10.03
N PHE A 82 -34.61 -7.47 8.71
CA PHE A 82 -35.94 -7.34 8.14
C PHE A 82 -36.63 -8.72 8.16
N ARG A 83 -37.52 -8.94 9.12
CA ARG A 83 -38.44 -10.09 9.13
C ARG A 83 -39.77 -9.65 8.54
N SER A 84 -40.10 -10.20 7.37
CA SER A 84 -41.46 -10.15 6.82
C SER A 84 -41.98 -11.58 6.67
N GLU A 85 -42.86 -11.99 7.58
CA GLU A 85 -43.86 -12.99 7.25
C GLU A 85 -45.01 -12.26 6.54
N LEU A 86 -45.34 -12.68 5.33
CA LEU A 86 -46.68 -12.52 4.76
C LEU A 86 -46.89 -13.59 3.68
N SER A 87 -47.89 -14.43 3.93
CA SER A 87 -48.78 -15.15 2.99
C SER A 87 -48.30 -15.33 1.54
N GLY A 88 -48.12 -16.59 1.13
CA GLY A 88 -47.69 -16.92 -0.23
C GLY A 88 -48.77 -16.79 -1.31
N THR A 89 -48.27 -16.71 -2.54
CA THR A 89 -48.93 -17.14 -3.78
C THR A 89 -47.86 -17.83 -4.62
N ASP A 90 -48.13 -19.04 -5.10
CA ASP A 90 -47.21 -19.76 -5.98
C ASP A 90 -46.92 -18.93 -7.25
N SER A 91 -45.66 -18.58 -7.43
CA SER A 91 -45.12 -18.21 -8.73
C SER A 91 -43.79 -18.92 -8.90
N THR A 92 -43.71 -19.72 -9.96
CA THR A 92 -42.53 -20.49 -10.35
C THR A 92 -41.31 -19.59 -10.41
N SER A 93 -40.24 -19.98 -9.70
CA SER A 93 -38.95 -19.31 -9.71
C SER A 93 -38.23 -19.52 -11.05
N ALA A 94 -38.71 -18.82 -12.07
CA ALA A 94 -38.06 -18.72 -13.36
C ALA A 94 -36.70 -18.02 -13.17
N VAL A 95 -35.62 -18.77 -13.36
CA VAL A 95 -34.28 -18.19 -13.51
C VAL A 95 -34.33 -17.28 -14.76
N PRO A 96 -33.99 -15.98 -14.65
CA PRO A 96 -34.04 -15.08 -15.79
C PRO A 96 -33.18 -15.60 -16.94
N PRO A 97 -33.58 -15.41 -18.22
CA PRO A 97 -32.76 -15.82 -19.35
C PRO A 97 -31.41 -15.07 -19.32
N LEU A 98 -30.37 -15.70 -19.86
CA LEU A 98 -28.98 -15.20 -19.78
C LEU A 98 -28.81 -13.76 -20.33
N SER A 99 -29.67 -13.33 -21.26
CA SER A 99 -29.74 -11.96 -21.77
C SER A 99 -30.02 -10.93 -20.67
N ASP A 100 -30.92 -11.26 -19.76
CA ASP A 100 -31.51 -10.33 -18.80
C ASP A 100 -30.58 -10.18 -17.60
N MET A 101 -29.97 -11.30 -17.17
CA MET A 101 -28.86 -11.28 -16.21
C MET A 101 -27.70 -10.38 -16.68
N HIS A 102 -27.34 -10.45 -17.97
CA HIS A 102 -26.31 -9.59 -18.54
C HIS A 102 -26.75 -8.12 -18.68
N LEU A 103 -28.05 -7.85 -18.83
CA LEU A 103 -28.59 -6.49 -18.87
C LEU A 103 -28.55 -5.84 -17.48
N ASP A 104 -29.01 -6.55 -16.45
CA ASP A 104 -28.99 -6.10 -15.05
C ASP A 104 -27.57 -5.78 -14.57
N SER A 105 -26.61 -6.67 -14.84
CA SER A 105 -25.20 -6.44 -14.46
C SER A 105 -24.56 -5.26 -15.20
N LYS A 106 -24.98 -4.98 -16.45
CA LYS A 106 -24.55 -3.76 -17.17
C LYS A 106 -25.20 -2.50 -16.61
N LEU A 107 -26.50 -2.54 -16.30
CA LEU A 107 -27.20 -1.41 -15.67
C LEU A 107 -26.59 -1.08 -14.31
N ARG A 108 -26.31 -2.09 -13.49
CA ARG A 108 -25.55 -1.95 -12.24
C ARG A 108 -24.15 -1.37 -12.46
N GLY A 109 -23.46 -1.80 -13.51
CA GLY A 109 -22.17 -1.20 -13.93
C GLY A 109 -22.29 0.29 -14.27
N ILE A 110 -23.30 0.69 -15.03
CA ILE A 110 -23.58 2.11 -15.34
C ILE A 110 -23.85 2.91 -14.06
N CYS A 111 -24.71 2.40 -13.18
CA CYS A 111 -25.00 3.02 -11.89
C CYS A 111 -23.74 3.14 -11.01
N PHE A 112 -22.87 2.14 -11.01
CA PHE A 112 -21.59 2.16 -10.28
C PHE A 112 -20.66 3.27 -10.81
N TYR A 113 -20.50 3.39 -12.13
CA TYR A 113 -19.68 4.46 -12.71
C TYR A 113 -20.29 5.85 -12.55
N ALA A 114 -21.62 5.99 -12.59
CA ALA A 114 -22.29 7.24 -12.29
C ALA A 114 -22.05 7.66 -10.82
N ALA A 115 -22.30 6.76 -9.87
CA ALA A 115 -22.12 7.02 -8.43
C ALA A 115 -20.65 7.36 -8.09
N THR A 116 -19.69 6.59 -8.61
CA THR A 116 -18.27 6.84 -8.34
C THR A 116 -17.77 8.14 -8.97
N SER A 117 -18.24 8.49 -10.18
CA SER A 117 -17.83 9.72 -10.88
C SER A 117 -18.40 10.97 -10.23
N LEU A 118 -19.69 10.97 -9.87
CA LEU A 118 -20.34 12.08 -9.18
C LEU A 118 -19.67 12.35 -7.83
N SER A 119 -19.47 11.31 -7.01
CA SER A 119 -18.81 11.44 -5.70
C SER A 119 -17.33 11.83 -5.82
N ALA A 120 -16.61 11.35 -6.84
CA ALA A 120 -15.20 11.67 -7.06
C ALA A 120 -14.97 13.18 -7.28
N ILE A 121 -15.88 13.89 -7.95
CA ILE A 121 -15.75 15.35 -8.18
C ILE A 121 -15.73 16.11 -6.84
N PHE A 122 -16.75 15.90 -6.00
CA PHE A 122 -16.85 16.58 -4.70
C PHE A 122 -15.71 16.20 -3.74
N LEU A 123 -15.37 14.91 -3.69
CA LEU A 123 -14.31 14.42 -2.80
C LEU A 123 -12.91 14.84 -3.28
N PHE A 124 -12.69 14.98 -4.58
CA PHE A 124 -11.44 15.55 -5.10
C PHE A 124 -11.25 17.01 -4.70
N VAL A 125 -12.30 17.84 -4.74
CA VAL A 125 -12.23 19.22 -4.24
C VAL A 125 -11.84 19.23 -2.75
N ALA A 126 -12.44 18.35 -1.94
CA ALA A 126 -12.06 18.19 -0.53
C ALA A 126 -10.59 17.76 -0.36
N MET A 127 -10.07 16.86 -1.21
CA MET A 127 -8.64 16.49 -1.20
C MET A 127 -7.71 17.66 -1.52
N VAL A 128 -8.09 18.51 -2.48
CA VAL A 128 -7.30 19.69 -2.88
C VAL A 128 -7.27 20.72 -1.74
N VAL A 129 -8.43 21.05 -1.16
CA VAL A 129 -8.53 21.98 -0.01
C VAL A 129 -7.74 21.45 1.20
N ALA A 130 -7.78 20.15 1.46
CA ALA A 130 -7.01 19.53 2.54
C ALA A 130 -5.50 19.41 2.24
N HIS A 131 -5.05 19.53 0.98
CA HIS A 131 -3.68 19.19 0.60
C HIS A 131 -2.59 20.02 1.28
N PRO A 132 -2.70 21.36 1.42
CA PRO A 132 -1.69 22.15 2.13
C PRO A 132 -1.50 21.70 3.58
N PHE A 133 -2.60 21.43 4.29
CA PHE A 133 -2.58 20.93 5.67
C PHE A 133 -1.96 19.53 5.77
N VAL A 134 -2.24 18.65 4.80
CA VAL A 134 -1.59 17.32 4.74
C VAL A 134 -0.09 17.45 4.50
N LEU A 135 0.37 18.36 3.63
CA LEU A 135 1.81 18.58 3.43
C LEU A 135 2.50 19.14 4.68
N LEU A 136 1.80 19.93 5.50
CA LEU A 136 2.31 20.51 6.74
C LEU A 136 2.36 19.49 7.89
N PHE A 137 1.29 18.70 8.08
CA PHE A 137 1.12 17.84 9.26
C PHE A 137 1.37 16.34 9.04
N ASP A 138 1.17 15.82 7.82
CA ASP A 138 1.31 14.39 7.51
C ASP A 138 1.75 14.13 6.05
N ARG A 139 2.89 14.72 5.68
CA ARG A 139 3.42 14.73 4.30
C ARG A 139 3.56 13.36 3.67
N TYR A 140 3.88 12.34 4.48
CA TYR A 140 4.25 11.00 4.03
C TYR A 140 3.13 9.97 4.18
N ARG A 141 2.43 9.91 5.33
CA ARG A 141 1.33 8.95 5.52
C ARG A 141 0.04 9.44 4.89
N ARG A 142 -0.17 10.76 4.78
CA ARG A 142 -1.32 11.41 4.14
C ARG A 142 -2.67 10.83 4.59
N LYS A 143 -2.85 10.61 5.90
CA LYS A 143 -4.02 9.97 6.52
C LYS A 143 -5.33 10.63 6.11
N ALA A 144 -5.39 11.96 6.03
CA ALA A 144 -6.61 12.66 5.62
C ALA A 144 -7.01 12.37 4.17
N HIS A 145 -6.06 12.33 3.21
CA HIS A 145 -6.35 11.91 1.83
C HIS A 145 -6.79 10.45 1.75
N HIS A 146 -6.21 9.57 2.56
CA HIS A 146 -6.66 8.18 2.64
C HIS A 146 -8.07 8.07 3.26
N LEU A 147 -8.42 8.90 4.25
CA LEU A 147 -9.78 8.94 4.80
C LEU A 147 -10.80 9.41 3.76
N VAL A 148 -10.48 10.44 2.96
CA VAL A 148 -11.35 10.86 1.85
C VAL A 148 -11.51 9.74 0.82
N ALA A 149 -10.44 9.00 0.49
CA ALA A 149 -10.51 7.84 -0.40
C ALA A 149 -11.27 6.65 0.21
N MET A 150 -11.21 6.43 1.53
CA MET A 150 -12.03 5.45 2.25
C MET A 150 -13.52 5.83 2.21
N VAL A 151 -13.85 7.11 2.40
CA VAL A 151 -15.24 7.62 2.28
C VAL A 151 -15.75 7.42 0.86
N TRP A 152 -14.97 7.83 -0.15
CA TRP A 152 -15.28 7.58 -1.56
C TRP A 152 -15.51 6.10 -1.82
N ALA A 153 -14.62 5.24 -1.34
CA ALA A 153 -14.72 3.81 -1.55
C ALA A 153 -15.98 3.21 -0.91
N LYS A 154 -16.26 3.53 0.36
CA LYS A 154 -17.46 3.07 1.07
C LYS A 154 -18.75 3.51 0.36
N LEU A 155 -18.86 4.81 0.00
CA LEU A 155 -20.02 5.34 -0.73
C LEU A 155 -20.22 4.68 -2.09
N THR A 156 -19.14 4.39 -2.81
CA THR A 156 -19.20 3.75 -4.13
C THR A 156 -19.60 2.27 -4.05
N VAL A 157 -19.14 1.50 -3.05
CA VAL A 157 -19.32 0.03 -3.04
C VAL A 157 -20.51 -0.46 -2.23
N SER A 158 -20.90 0.22 -1.15
CA SER A 158 -21.95 -0.26 -0.25
C SER A 158 -23.32 -0.50 -0.90
N PRO A 159 -23.73 0.19 -1.99
CA PRO A 159 -24.98 -0.13 -2.69
C PRO A 159 -24.90 -1.38 -3.60
N PHE A 160 -23.69 -1.85 -3.92
CA PHE A 160 -23.50 -2.85 -4.99
C PHE A 160 -23.15 -4.24 -4.46
N TYR A 161 -22.30 -4.33 -3.44
CA TYR A 161 -21.89 -5.62 -2.85
C TYR A 161 -21.62 -5.52 -1.34
N LYS A 162 -21.84 -6.63 -0.63
CA LYS A 162 -21.50 -6.76 0.78
C LYS A 162 -19.99 -6.96 0.93
N ILE A 163 -19.39 -6.37 1.97
CA ILE A 163 -18.00 -6.63 2.35
C ILE A 163 -17.99 -7.29 3.73
N GLU A 164 -17.35 -8.45 3.81
CA GLU A 164 -17.06 -9.19 5.05
C GLU A 164 -15.55 -9.13 5.31
N ILE A 165 -15.14 -8.76 6.52
CA ILE A 165 -13.73 -8.58 6.87
C ILE A 165 -13.41 -9.42 8.10
N ASN A 166 -12.38 -10.26 7.99
CA ASN A 166 -11.86 -11.13 9.04
C ASN A 166 -10.38 -10.79 9.30
N GLY A 167 -9.91 -10.91 10.55
CA GLY A 167 -8.51 -10.64 10.89
C GLY A 167 -8.14 -9.15 11.04
N LEU A 168 -9.10 -8.26 11.34
CA LEU A 168 -8.81 -6.83 11.57
C LEU A 168 -7.82 -6.62 12.73
N GLU A 169 -7.84 -7.52 13.70
CA GLU A 169 -6.93 -7.66 14.83
C GLU A 169 -5.47 -7.95 14.42
N ASN A 170 -5.25 -8.54 13.23
CA ASN A 170 -3.92 -8.85 12.70
C ASN A 170 -3.24 -7.63 12.05
N LEU A 171 -3.96 -6.51 11.88
CA LEU A 171 -3.42 -5.30 11.28
C LEU A 171 -2.47 -4.57 12.27
N PRO A 172 -1.20 -4.32 11.89
CA PRO A 172 -0.24 -3.61 12.75
C PRO A 172 -0.76 -2.25 13.26
N PRO A 173 -0.24 -1.71 14.39
CA PRO A 173 -0.67 -0.41 14.91
C PRO A 173 -0.58 0.73 13.88
N ASN A 174 -1.47 1.73 13.97
CA ASN A 174 -1.60 2.83 13.00
C ASN A 174 -0.37 3.76 12.83
N TYR A 175 0.67 3.53 13.63
CA TYR A 175 1.97 4.21 13.57
C TYR A 175 3.10 3.30 13.06
N ALA A 176 2.89 1.98 12.94
CA ALA A 176 3.87 1.02 12.48
C ALA A 176 3.76 0.84 10.95
N PRO A 177 4.83 1.09 10.18
CA PRO A 177 4.82 0.81 8.74
C PRO A 177 4.86 -0.70 8.46
N ALA A 178 4.21 -1.13 7.39
CA ALA A 178 4.20 -2.52 6.94
C ALA A 178 4.13 -2.61 5.40
N VAL A 179 4.48 -3.78 4.87
CA VAL A 179 4.29 -4.12 3.44
C VAL A 179 3.04 -5.00 3.31
N PHE A 180 1.96 -4.44 2.80
CA PHE A 180 0.73 -5.20 2.53
C PHE A 180 0.83 -5.90 1.18
N VAL A 181 0.43 -7.17 1.12
CA VAL A 181 0.38 -7.97 -0.12
C VAL A 181 -0.96 -8.67 -0.27
N SER A 182 -1.47 -8.78 -1.50
CA SER A 182 -2.73 -9.48 -1.76
C SER A 182 -2.77 -10.10 -3.16
N ASN A 183 -3.62 -11.11 -3.34
CA ASN A 183 -4.04 -11.54 -4.68
C ASN A 183 -4.80 -10.42 -5.40
N HIS A 184 -4.82 -10.46 -6.72
CA HIS A 184 -5.46 -9.44 -7.54
C HIS A 184 -6.41 -10.09 -8.55
N GLN A 185 -7.70 -9.84 -8.43
CA GLN A 185 -8.73 -10.42 -9.31
C GLN A 185 -9.53 -9.34 -10.05
N SER A 186 -9.73 -8.16 -9.45
CA SER A 186 -10.65 -7.15 -9.98
C SER A 186 -10.12 -5.72 -9.88
N PHE A 187 -10.81 -4.79 -10.55
CA PHE A 187 -10.70 -3.37 -10.26
C PHE A 187 -11.28 -3.02 -8.87
N LEU A 188 -12.29 -3.77 -8.42
CA LEU A 188 -12.95 -3.60 -7.13
C LEU A 188 -12.03 -3.86 -5.93
N ASP A 189 -10.93 -4.61 -6.11
CA ASP A 189 -9.91 -4.84 -5.09
C ASP A 189 -9.44 -3.53 -4.45
N ILE A 190 -9.21 -2.49 -5.27
CA ILE A 190 -8.75 -1.18 -4.79
C ILE A 190 -9.78 -0.53 -3.86
N TYR A 191 -11.06 -0.55 -4.25
CA TYR A 191 -12.14 0.02 -3.45
C TYR A 191 -12.31 -0.75 -2.15
N THR A 192 -12.39 -2.09 -2.22
CA THR A 192 -12.50 -2.97 -1.06
C THR A 192 -11.36 -2.72 -0.06
N LEU A 193 -10.11 -2.68 -0.52
CA LEU A 193 -8.95 -2.45 0.34
C LEU A 193 -8.96 -1.05 0.98
N LEU A 194 -9.42 -0.01 0.28
CA LEU A 194 -9.59 1.33 0.87
C LEU A 194 -10.61 1.36 2.02
N THR A 195 -11.53 0.40 2.11
CA THR A 195 -12.48 0.33 3.24
C THR A 195 -11.84 -0.12 4.56
N LEU A 196 -10.63 -0.69 4.54
CA LEU A 196 -9.91 -1.20 5.72
C LEU A 196 -9.45 -0.11 6.70
N GLY A 197 -9.50 1.17 6.31
CA GLY A 197 -9.11 2.29 7.18
C GLY A 197 -7.62 2.37 7.51
N ARG A 198 -6.75 1.72 6.72
CA ARG A 198 -5.29 1.71 6.92
C ARG A 198 -4.57 2.44 5.79
N SER A 199 -3.89 3.54 6.11
CA SER A 199 -3.17 4.32 5.10
C SER A 199 -1.92 3.59 4.58
N PHE A 200 -2.04 3.02 3.39
CA PHE A 200 -0.94 2.50 2.59
C PHE A 200 -0.83 3.24 1.24
N LYS A 201 0.34 3.15 0.61
CA LYS A 201 0.62 3.67 -0.74
C LYS A 201 0.56 2.54 -1.75
N PHE A 202 -0.46 2.55 -2.59
CA PHE A 202 -0.57 1.65 -3.74
C PHE A 202 0.53 1.92 -4.77
N ILE A 203 0.81 0.92 -5.59
CA ILE A 203 1.63 1.02 -6.79
C ILE A 203 0.74 0.82 -8.01
N SER A 204 0.79 1.76 -8.95
CA SER A 204 -0.14 1.79 -10.09
C SER A 204 0.54 2.10 -11.42
N LYS A 205 -0.08 1.67 -12.53
CA LYS A 205 0.45 1.89 -13.89
C LYS A 205 0.53 3.39 -14.16
N THR A 206 1.68 3.88 -14.62
CA THR A 206 1.90 5.31 -14.89
C THR A 206 0.82 5.95 -15.77
N ALA A 207 0.28 5.21 -16.75
CA ALA A 207 -0.80 5.69 -17.62
C ALA A 207 -2.09 6.08 -16.87
N ILE A 208 -2.37 5.49 -15.70
CA ILE A 208 -3.59 5.79 -14.92
C ILE A 208 -3.50 7.19 -14.31
N PHE A 209 -2.30 7.72 -14.08
CA PHE A 209 -2.10 9.10 -13.61
C PHE A 209 -2.47 10.17 -14.65
N LEU A 210 -2.72 9.78 -15.91
CA LEU A 210 -3.14 10.69 -16.98
C LEU A 210 -4.67 10.95 -16.98
N PHE A 211 -5.47 10.11 -16.31
CA PHE A 211 -6.91 10.37 -16.19
C PHE A 211 -7.16 11.54 -15.24
N PRO A 212 -7.95 12.55 -15.64
CA PRO A 212 -8.28 13.69 -14.77
C PRO A 212 -9.06 13.20 -13.55
N ILE A 213 -8.99 13.97 -12.45
CA ILE A 213 -9.55 13.65 -11.13
C ILE A 213 -8.93 12.40 -10.50
N ILE A 214 -9.05 11.22 -11.10
CA ILE A 214 -8.54 9.95 -10.56
C ILE A 214 -7.01 9.93 -10.48
N GLY A 215 -6.32 10.26 -11.56
CA GLY A 215 -4.86 10.30 -11.60
C GLY A 215 -4.28 11.38 -10.69
N TRP A 216 -4.99 12.50 -10.56
CA TRP A 216 -4.64 13.58 -9.64
C TRP A 216 -4.87 13.17 -8.18
N ALA A 217 -6.02 12.56 -7.85
CA ALA A 217 -6.29 12.00 -6.53
C ALA A 217 -5.23 10.97 -6.12
N MET A 218 -4.83 10.06 -7.03
CA MET A 218 -3.73 9.13 -6.81
C MET A 218 -2.40 9.85 -6.48
N TYR A 219 -2.09 10.94 -7.18
CA TYR A 219 -0.92 11.77 -6.87
C TYR A 219 -1.03 12.43 -5.47
N LEU A 220 -2.20 12.98 -5.12
CA LEU A 220 -2.48 13.58 -3.81
C LEU A 220 -2.40 12.53 -2.68
N MET A 221 -2.90 11.31 -2.89
CA MET A 221 -2.75 10.19 -1.94
C MET A 221 -1.31 9.71 -1.75
N GLY A 222 -0.43 9.97 -2.74
CA GLY A 222 0.96 9.53 -2.73
C GLY A 222 1.20 8.17 -3.37
N THR A 223 0.26 7.68 -4.18
CA THR A 223 0.38 6.46 -4.98
C THR A 223 1.64 6.49 -5.85
N ILE A 224 2.30 5.35 -5.97
CA ILE A 224 3.62 5.24 -6.60
C ILE A 224 3.44 4.80 -8.07
N PRO A 225 3.90 5.60 -9.06
CA PRO A 225 3.80 5.24 -10.47
C PRO A 225 4.85 4.18 -10.85
N LEU A 226 4.42 3.19 -11.63
CA LEU A 226 5.29 2.11 -12.14
C LEU A 226 5.06 1.88 -13.64
N ARG A 227 6.15 1.71 -14.39
CA ARG A 227 6.17 1.15 -15.76
C ARG A 227 6.71 -0.28 -15.69
N ARG A 228 5.81 -1.28 -15.80
CA ARG A 228 6.14 -2.68 -15.50
C ARG A 228 7.21 -3.31 -16.41
N MET A 229 7.42 -2.79 -17.63
CA MET A 229 8.43 -3.29 -18.58
C MET A 229 9.73 -2.45 -18.60
N ASP A 230 9.89 -1.51 -17.66
CA ASP A 230 11.05 -0.63 -17.57
C ASP A 230 11.78 -0.89 -16.24
N THR A 231 12.95 -1.51 -16.32
CA THR A 231 13.79 -1.86 -15.16
C THR A 231 14.17 -0.64 -14.33
N ARG A 232 14.39 0.53 -14.95
CA ARG A 232 14.70 1.77 -14.21
C ARG A 232 13.49 2.20 -13.40
N SER A 233 12.30 2.25 -14.02
CA SER A 233 11.05 2.56 -13.30
C SER A 233 10.74 1.56 -12.19
N GLN A 234 11.03 0.26 -12.37
CA GLN A 234 10.93 -0.73 -11.30
C GLN A 234 11.87 -0.39 -10.13
N MET A 235 13.16 -0.16 -10.40
CA MET A 235 14.14 0.16 -9.35
C MET A 235 13.78 1.45 -8.60
N ASP A 236 13.36 2.49 -9.29
CA ASP A 236 12.98 3.77 -8.68
C ASP A 236 11.67 3.67 -7.87
N CYS A 237 10.73 2.83 -8.31
CA CYS A 237 9.56 2.45 -7.52
C CYS A 237 9.98 1.77 -6.21
N LEU A 238 10.90 0.79 -6.24
CA LEU A 238 11.37 0.10 -5.04
C LEU A 238 12.11 1.05 -4.08
N LYS A 239 12.99 1.92 -4.58
CA LYS A 239 13.65 2.98 -3.78
C LYS A 239 12.63 3.87 -3.07
N ARG A 240 11.60 4.33 -3.80
CA ARG A 240 10.54 5.19 -3.25
C ARG A 240 9.68 4.48 -2.21
N CYS A 241 9.48 3.16 -2.34
CA CYS A 241 8.81 2.37 -1.30
C CYS A 241 9.65 2.32 0.00
N MET A 242 10.95 2.05 -0.09
CA MET A 242 11.84 2.04 1.08
C MET A 242 11.92 3.41 1.76
N ASP A 243 11.98 4.50 0.98
CA ASP A 243 11.93 5.88 1.50
C ASP A 243 10.62 6.18 2.26
N LEU A 244 9.48 5.75 1.72
CA LEU A 244 8.18 5.93 2.38
C LEU A 244 8.07 5.12 3.68
N ILE A 245 8.61 3.90 3.70
CA ILE A 245 8.63 3.04 4.90
C ILE A 245 9.52 3.63 5.99
N SER A 246 10.72 4.12 5.67
CA SER A 246 11.60 4.77 6.67
C SER A 246 10.99 6.06 7.22
N LYS A 247 10.12 6.72 6.45
CA LYS A 247 9.27 7.86 6.87
C LYS A 247 7.95 7.41 7.54
N GLY A 248 7.83 6.13 7.87
CA GLY A 248 6.72 5.57 8.65
C GLY A 248 5.41 5.40 7.89
N ALA A 249 5.42 5.36 6.55
CA ALA A 249 4.23 5.11 5.73
C ALA A 249 4.25 3.68 5.15
N SER A 250 3.11 2.99 5.23
CA SER A 250 2.95 1.64 4.67
C SER A 250 2.78 1.65 3.15
N VAL A 251 3.08 0.52 2.50
CA VAL A 251 2.98 0.34 1.05
C VAL A 251 2.16 -0.91 0.72
N PHE A 252 1.47 -0.90 -0.42
CA PHE A 252 0.61 -2.00 -0.85
C PHE A 252 1.03 -2.54 -2.21
N PHE A 253 1.20 -3.86 -2.31
CA PHE A 253 1.58 -4.58 -3.51
C PHE A 253 0.55 -5.64 -3.90
N PHE A 254 0.31 -5.77 -5.20
CA PHE A 254 -0.19 -7.00 -5.80
C PHE A 254 1.00 -7.73 -6.42
N PRO A 255 1.65 -8.68 -5.72
CA PRO A 255 2.92 -9.28 -6.14
C PRO A 255 2.84 -10.08 -7.45
N GLU A 256 1.65 -10.54 -7.86
CA GLU A 256 1.39 -11.10 -9.20
C GLU A 256 1.73 -10.09 -10.31
N GLY A 257 1.44 -8.81 -10.06
CA GLY A 257 1.68 -7.72 -11.01
C GLY A 257 0.68 -7.65 -12.18
N THR A 258 -0.37 -8.46 -12.18
CA THR A 258 -1.55 -8.40 -13.07
C THR A 258 -2.78 -8.88 -12.30
N ARG A 259 -3.99 -8.64 -12.81
CA ARG A 259 -5.20 -9.32 -12.31
C ARG A 259 -5.25 -10.74 -12.88
N SER A 260 -5.60 -11.71 -12.05
CA SER A 260 -6.00 -13.04 -12.47
C SER A 260 -7.29 -12.97 -13.31
N LYS A 261 -7.44 -13.91 -14.27
CA LYS A 261 -8.62 -14.02 -15.13
C LYS A 261 -9.49 -15.23 -14.79
N ASP A 262 -8.89 -16.26 -14.21
CA ASP A 262 -9.52 -17.54 -13.84
C ASP A 262 -9.58 -17.72 -12.32
N GLY A 263 -9.39 -16.64 -11.56
CA GLY A 263 -9.42 -16.62 -10.09
C GLY A 263 -8.14 -17.16 -9.42
N LYS A 264 -7.33 -17.96 -10.13
CA LYS A 264 -6.13 -18.63 -9.60
C LYS A 264 -5.01 -17.64 -9.28
N LEU A 265 -4.20 -18.00 -8.27
CA LEU A 265 -3.11 -17.19 -7.76
C LEU A 265 -1.87 -17.24 -8.68
N GLY A 266 -1.60 -16.17 -9.42
CA GLY A 266 -0.42 -16.03 -10.26
C GLY A 266 0.90 -15.97 -9.46
N VAL A 267 2.04 -16.17 -10.12
CA VAL A 267 3.36 -16.22 -9.48
C VAL A 267 3.72 -14.87 -8.83
N PHE A 268 4.17 -14.90 -7.58
CA PHE A 268 4.54 -13.71 -6.81
C PHE A 268 5.94 -13.22 -7.17
N LYS A 269 6.08 -11.90 -7.37
CA LYS A 269 7.36 -11.23 -7.62
C LYS A 269 8.02 -10.80 -6.31
N LYS A 270 9.31 -11.11 -6.16
CA LYS A 270 10.13 -10.87 -4.96
C LYS A 270 10.24 -9.40 -4.49
N GLY A 271 9.77 -8.42 -5.27
CA GLY A 271 9.98 -6.99 -5.03
C GLY A 271 9.41 -6.46 -3.70
N ALA A 272 8.17 -6.83 -3.36
CA ALA A 272 7.53 -6.41 -2.10
C ALA A 272 8.28 -6.96 -0.87
N PHE A 273 8.58 -8.25 -0.92
CA PHE A 273 9.27 -9.01 0.13
C PHE A 273 10.73 -8.54 0.31
N SER A 274 11.39 -8.14 -0.79
CA SER A 274 12.72 -7.53 -0.75
C SER A 274 12.74 -6.18 -0.04
N ILE A 275 11.65 -5.42 -0.11
CA ILE A 275 11.51 -4.16 0.63
C ILE A 275 11.24 -4.45 2.10
N ALA A 276 10.35 -5.39 2.42
CA ALA A 276 10.03 -5.78 3.79
C ALA A 276 11.29 -6.22 4.56
N ALA A 277 12.01 -7.21 4.03
CA ALA A 277 13.26 -7.73 4.59
C ALA A 277 14.33 -6.65 4.78
N LYS A 278 14.54 -5.77 3.79
CA LYS A 278 15.54 -4.70 3.87
C LYS A 278 15.17 -3.56 4.81
N SER A 279 13.88 -3.35 5.05
CA SER A 279 13.39 -2.26 5.91
C SER A 279 13.09 -2.74 7.34
N GLY A 280 13.19 -4.05 7.61
CA GLY A 280 12.85 -4.64 8.91
C GLY A 280 11.38 -4.47 9.30
N VAL A 281 10.46 -4.50 8.32
CA VAL A 281 9.01 -4.35 8.55
C VAL A 281 8.26 -5.61 8.16
N PRO A 282 7.15 -5.94 8.86
CA PRO A 282 6.38 -7.14 8.54
C PRO A 282 5.70 -7.05 7.18
N VAL A 283 5.52 -8.22 6.58
CA VAL A 283 4.60 -8.44 5.47
C VAL A 283 3.23 -8.78 6.04
N VAL A 284 2.17 -8.12 5.59
CA VAL A 284 0.78 -8.45 5.97
C VAL A 284 0.07 -9.03 4.75
N PRO A 285 -0.13 -10.35 4.67
CA PRO A 285 -0.89 -10.97 3.60
C PRO A 285 -2.39 -10.72 3.77
N ILE A 286 -3.08 -10.47 2.67
CA ILE A 286 -4.54 -10.30 2.61
C ILE A 286 -5.07 -11.15 1.46
N THR A 287 -6.08 -11.99 1.72
CA THR A 287 -6.84 -12.69 0.67
C THR A 287 -8.12 -11.92 0.37
N LEU A 288 -8.33 -11.63 -0.91
CA LEU A 288 -9.56 -11.07 -1.48
C LEU A 288 -10.31 -12.18 -2.23
N ILE A 289 -11.61 -12.30 -1.99
CA ILE A 289 -12.46 -13.36 -2.57
C ILE A 289 -13.77 -12.74 -3.06
N GLY A 290 -14.27 -13.21 -4.21
CA GLY A 290 -15.53 -12.76 -4.82
C GLY A 290 -15.43 -11.46 -5.64
N THR A 291 -14.35 -10.67 -5.55
CA THR A 291 -14.22 -9.45 -6.35
C THR A 291 -14.13 -9.72 -7.85
N GLY A 292 -13.46 -10.81 -8.24
CA GLY A 292 -13.36 -11.27 -9.63
C GLY A 292 -14.68 -11.78 -10.20
N GLU A 293 -15.58 -12.30 -9.36
CA GLU A 293 -16.93 -12.72 -9.76
C GLU A 293 -17.86 -11.51 -9.92
N ILE A 294 -17.75 -10.52 -9.03
CA ILE A 294 -18.57 -9.30 -9.07
C ILE A 294 -18.21 -8.42 -10.26
N MET A 295 -16.92 -8.24 -10.55
CA MET A 295 -16.44 -7.51 -11.73
C MET A 295 -15.21 -8.23 -12.32
N PRO A 296 -15.41 -9.12 -13.30
CA PRO A 296 -14.32 -9.87 -13.94
C PRO A 296 -13.33 -8.97 -14.69
N ALA A 297 -12.06 -9.38 -14.70
CA ALA A 297 -11.00 -8.64 -15.40
C ALA A 297 -11.23 -8.65 -16.93
N GLY A 298 -11.33 -7.47 -17.55
CA GLY A 298 -11.74 -7.29 -18.95
C GLY A 298 -13.25 -7.16 -19.17
N MET A 299 -14.04 -7.20 -18.10
CA MET A 299 -15.50 -6.96 -18.11
C MET A 299 -15.87 -5.79 -17.19
N GLU A 300 -15.02 -4.77 -17.10
CA GLU A 300 -15.15 -3.67 -16.13
C GLU A 300 -16.45 -2.86 -16.24
N GLY A 301 -17.18 -2.96 -17.36
CA GLY A 301 -18.50 -2.35 -17.56
C GLY A 301 -19.67 -3.11 -16.92
N MET A 302 -19.42 -4.22 -16.22
CA MET A 302 -20.45 -5.03 -15.53
C MET A 302 -20.17 -5.13 -14.04
N VAL A 303 -21.23 -5.10 -13.23
CA VAL A 303 -21.18 -5.29 -11.77
C VAL A 303 -22.29 -6.28 -11.37
N ASN A 304 -21.90 -7.53 -11.17
CA ASN A 304 -22.80 -8.59 -10.72
C ASN A 304 -23.21 -8.37 -9.24
N TYR A 305 -24.10 -9.22 -8.72
CA TYR A 305 -24.35 -9.32 -7.27
C TYR A 305 -23.31 -10.23 -6.61
N GLY A 306 -23.03 -10.00 -5.33
CA GLY A 306 -22.12 -10.87 -4.58
C GLY A 306 -21.72 -10.32 -3.21
N THR A 307 -20.89 -11.09 -2.52
CA THR A 307 -20.22 -10.71 -1.27
C THR A 307 -18.72 -10.81 -1.47
N VAL A 308 -17.98 -9.77 -1.10
CA VAL A 308 -16.53 -9.78 -1.06
C VAL A 308 -16.07 -10.17 0.34
N LYS A 309 -15.25 -11.21 0.45
CA LYS A 309 -14.57 -11.56 1.69
C LYS A 309 -13.13 -11.06 1.67
N VAL A 310 -12.72 -10.45 2.77
CA VAL A 310 -11.37 -9.93 3.00
C VAL A 310 -10.80 -10.61 4.23
N VAL A 311 -9.85 -11.51 4.04
CA VAL A 311 -9.17 -12.23 5.13
C VAL A 311 -7.79 -11.62 5.30
N ILE A 312 -7.56 -10.96 6.44
CA ILE A 312 -6.28 -10.38 6.80
C ILE A 312 -5.53 -11.39 7.66
N HIS A 313 -4.37 -11.83 7.19
CA HIS A 313 -3.58 -12.87 7.83
C HIS A 313 -2.62 -12.31 8.87
N GLN A 314 -2.04 -13.19 9.68
CA GLN A 314 -1.00 -12.81 10.63
C GLN A 314 0.19 -12.12 9.91
N PRO A 315 0.76 -11.05 10.49
CA PRO A 315 1.98 -10.45 9.96
C PRO A 315 3.14 -11.46 9.95
N ILE A 316 3.89 -11.49 8.85
CA ILE A 316 5.06 -12.34 8.66
C ILE A 316 6.31 -11.46 8.79
N GLU A 317 7.16 -11.78 9.76
CA GLU A 317 8.45 -11.12 10.00
C GLU A 317 9.60 -11.98 9.47
N GLY A 318 10.67 -11.33 8.99
CA GLY A 318 11.84 -12.05 8.49
C GLY A 318 12.81 -11.19 7.68
N SER A 319 14.04 -11.67 7.55
CA SER A 319 15.12 -11.02 6.79
C SER A 319 15.39 -11.63 5.41
N ASP A 320 14.73 -12.75 5.08
CA ASP A 320 14.87 -13.43 3.78
C ASP A 320 13.65 -13.13 2.87
N PRO A 321 13.84 -12.40 1.76
CA PRO A 321 12.78 -12.11 0.80
C PRO A 321 12.11 -13.34 0.18
N GLU A 322 12.81 -14.48 0.08
CA GLU A 322 12.30 -15.70 -0.54
C GLU A 322 11.37 -16.47 0.40
N VAL A 323 11.75 -16.56 1.67
CA VAL A 323 10.92 -17.12 2.74
C VAL A 323 9.65 -16.30 2.90
N LEU A 324 9.76 -14.98 3.06
CA LEU A 324 8.61 -14.06 3.13
C LEU A 324 7.68 -14.19 1.91
N CYS A 325 8.24 -14.31 0.71
CA CYS A 325 7.47 -14.45 -0.53
C CYS A 325 6.71 -15.79 -0.58
N ARG A 326 7.35 -16.88 -0.16
CA ARG A 326 6.77 -18.23 -0.15
C ARG A 326 5.67 -18.34 0.89
N GLU A 327 5.90 -17.88 2.12
CA GLU A 327 4.93 -17.97 3.20
C GLU A 327 3.70 -17.11 2.93
N ALA A 328 3.89 -15.84 2.52
CA ALA A 328 2.77 -14.98 2.15
C ALA A 328 1.96 -15.53 0.97
N ARG A 329 2.62 -16.18 -0.01
CA ARG A 329 1.91 -16.89 -1.09
C ARG A 329 1.11 -18.05 -0.53
N ASN A 330 1.74 -18.98 0.19
CA ASN A 330 1.12 -20.20 0.67
C ASN A 330 -0.11 -19.91 1.54
N VAL A 331 -0.03 -18.89 2.42
CA VAL A 331 -1.16 -18.46 3.26
C VAL A 331 -2.33 -17.94 2.41
N ILE A 332 -2.06 -17.12 1.38
CA ILE A 332 -3.09 -16.62 0.47
C ILE A 332 -3.68 -17.76 -0.39
N GLU A 333 -2.84 -18.65 -0.90
CA GLU A 333 -3.21 -19.80 -1.74
C GLU A 333 -4.08 -20.81 -0.98
N ASN A 334 -3.68 -21.17 0.25
CA ASN A 334 -4.46 -22.03 1.13
C ASN A 334 -5.82 -21.40 1.47
N GLN A 335 -5.87 -20.09 1.74
CA GLN A 335 -7.14 -19.40 2.02
C GLN A 335 -8.06 -19.33 0.80
N LEU A 336 -7.51 -19.20 -0.41
CA LEU A 336 -8.28 -19.27 -1.65
C LEU A 336 -8.83 -20.68 -1.90
N ALA A 337 -8.08 -21.73 -1.56
CA ALA A 337 -8.52 -23.12 -1.73
C ALA A 337 -9.64 -23.57 -0.77
N LEU A 338 -10.04 -22.72 0.20
CA LEU A 338 -11.17 -22.96 1.11
C LEU A 338 -12.51 -22.39 0.57
N HIS A 339 -12.53 -21.82 -0.63
CA HIS A 339 -13.67 -21.11 -1.21
C HIS A 339 -13.89 -21.46 -2.68
#